data_AF-A0A966CK73-F1
#
_entry.id   AF-A0A966CK73-F1
#
_cell.length_a   1.000
_cell.length_b   1.000
_cell.length_c   1.000
_cell.angle_alpha   90.00
_cell.angle_beta   90.00
_cell.angle_gamma   90.00
#
_symmetry.space_group_name_H-M   'P 1'
#
loop_
_entity.id
_entity.type
_entity.pdbx_description
1 polymer ?
#
loop_
_entity_poly.entity_id
_entity_poly.type
_entity_poly.pdbx_seq_one_letter_code
_entity_poly.pdbx_strand_id
1 'polypeptide(L)' 'MNAQTAPLSADEVQYIDAYWRACNYLAAGMIYLRDNPLLKQPLA' A
#
# COMPACT_ATOMS: atom_id res chain seq x y z
N MET A 1 12.07 25.44 21.05
CA MET A 1 12.24 24.01 21.39
C MET A 1 12.34 23.28 20.07
N ASN A 2 13.56 23.04 19.60
CA ASN A 2 13.80 22.45 18.28
C ASN A 2 13.95 20.95 18.50
N ALA A 3 12.87 20.19 18.30
CA ALA A 3 12.95 18.73 18.29
C ALA A 3 13.70 18.33 17.01
N GLN A 4 14.95 17.89 17.13
CA GLN A 4 15.61 17.19 16.04
C GLN A 4 14.93 15.83 15.87
N THR A 5 14.12 15.70 14.83
CA THR A 5 13.55 14.42 14.44
C THR A 5 14.64 13.64 13.71
N ALA A 6 15.04 12.49 14.26
CA ALA A 6 15.90 11.58 13.53
C ALA A 6 15.16 11.09 12.27
N PRO A 7 15.85 10.91 11.13
CA PRO A 7 15.24 10.32 9.95
C PRO A 7 14.75 8.91 10.26
N LEU A 8 13.67 8.50 9.59
CA LEU A 8 13.15 7.13 9.67
C LEU A 8 14.22 6.14 9.22
N SER A 9 14.22 4.98 9.86
CA SER A 9 14.98 3.82 9.42
C SER A 9 14.50 3.33 8.04
N ALA A 10 15.35 2.60 7.34
CA ALA A 10 14.98 2.01 6.05
C ALA A 10 13.77 1.09 6.17
N ASP A 11 13.67 0.32 7.26
CA ASP A 11 12.56 -0.61 7.50
C ASP A 11 11.24 0.14 7.70
N GLU A 12 11.24 1.25 8.45
CA GLU A 12 10.05 2.09 8.62
C GLU A 12 9.55 2.64 7.29
N VAL A 13 10.47 3.10 6.42
CA VAL A 13 10.12 3.56 5.07
C VAL A 13 9.54 2.42 4.23
N GLN A 14 10.13 1.23 4.31
CA GLN A 14 9.63 0.06 3.58
C GLN A 14 8.24 -0.38 4.04
N TYR A 15 7.95 -0.34 5.34
CA TYR A 15 6.62 -0.67 5.84
C TYR A 15 5.55 0.33 5.40
N ILE A 16 5.89 1.62 5.38
CA ILE A 16 4.98 2.66 4.89
C ILE A 16 4.71 2.48 3.40
N ASP A 17 5.74 2.21 2.58
CA ASP A 17 5.57 1.94 1.14
C ASP A 17 4.68 0.71 0.89
N ALA A 18 4.94 -0.39 1.62
CA ALA A 18 4.16 -1.61 1.50
C ALA A 18 2.69 -1.39 1.88
N TYR A 19 2.44 -0.65 2.97
CA TYR A 19 1.10 -0.27 3.38
C TYR A 19 0.40 0.59 2.31
N TRP A 20 1.10 1.61 1.81
CA TRP A 20 0.57 2.51 0.78
C TRP A 20 0.18 1.75 -0.50
N ARG A 21 1.04 0.85 -0.97
CA ARG A 21 0.75 0.00 -2.13
C ARG A 21 -0.43 -0.93 -1.90
N ALA A 22 -0.55 -1.52 -0.70
CA ALA A 22 -1.70 -2.35 -0.36
C ALA A 22 -3.01 -1.55 -0.39
N CYS A 23 -3.02 -0.34 0.19
CA CYS A 23 -4.19 0.55 0.15
C CYS A 23 -4.56 0.94 -1.28
N ASN A 24 -3.58 1.33 -2.11
CA ASN A 24 -3.85 1.71 -3.50
C ASN A 24 -4.37 0.56 -4.34
N TYR A 25 -3.83 -0.66 -4.14
CA TYR A 25 -4.32 -1.85 -4.81
C TYR A 25 -5.78 -2.14 -4.44
N LEU A 26 -6.12 -2.09 -3.15
CA LEU A 26 -7.50 -2.28 -2.70
C LEU A 26 -8.43 -1.19 -3.22
N ALA A 27 -8.01 0.07 -3.20
CA ALA A 27 -8.81 1.18 -3.72
C ALA A 27 -9.11 1.02 -5.22
N ALA A 28 -8.11 0.69 -6.03
CA ALA A 28 -8.31 0.39 -7.44
C ALA A 28 -9.22 -0.84 -7.62
N GLY A 29 -9.01 -1.90 -6.84
CA GLY A 29 -9.85 -3.09 -6.84
C GLY A 29 -11.32 -2.76 -6.55
N MET A 30 -11.60 -1.95 -5.53
CA MET A 30 -12.97 -1.55 -5.18
C MET A 30 -13.68 -0.72 -6.26
N ILE A 31 -12.94 0.01 -7.09
CA ILE A 31 -13.50 0.82 -8.19
C ILE A 31 -13.80 -0.05 -9.42
N TYR A 32 -12.89 -0.95 -9.78
CA TYR A 32 -12.94 -1.63 -11.09
C TYR A 32 -13.32 -3.11 -11.03
N LEU A 33 -13.10 -3.78 -9.90
CA LEU A 33 -13.33 -5.21 -9.75
C LEU A 33 -14.61 -5.46 -8.95
N ARG A 34 -15.54 -6.20 -9.56
CA ARG A 34 -16.75 -6.68 -8.86
C ARG A 34 -16.47 -7.94 -8.03
N ASP A 35 -15.56 -8.78 -8.49
CA ASP A 35 -15.10 -10.01 -7.83
C ASP A 35 -13.59 -10.21 -8.07
N ASN A 36 -13.04 -11.33 -7.56
CA ASN A 36 -11.61 -11.67 -7.73
C ASN A 36 -10.62 -10.55 -7.29
N PRO A 37 -10.78 -9.96 -6.09
CA PRO A 37 -10.01 -8.77 -5.69
C PRO A 37 -8.51 -9.01 -5.48
N LEU A 38 -8.08 -10.27 -5.43
CA LEU A 38 -6.68 -10.66 -5.32
C LEU A 38 -6.15 -11.34 -6.59
N LEU A 39 -6.89 -11.27 -7.69
CA LEU A 39 -6.51 -11.84 -8.99
C LEU A 39 -6.03 -13.29 -8.91
N LYS A 40 -6.76 -14.13 -8.15
CA LYS A 40 -6.47 -15.57 -8.03
C LYS A 40 -6.62 -16.30 -9.37
N GLN A 41 -7.40 -15.72 -10.27
CA GLN A 41 -7.54 -16.10 -11.67
C GLN A 41 -7.31 -14.87 -12.57
N PRO A 42 -6.85 -15.04 -13.82
CA PRO A 42 -6.67 -13.93 -14.76
C PRO A 42 -7.96 -13.15 -15.01
N LEU A 43 -7.83 -11.87 -15.36
CA LEU A 43 -8.95 -11.07 -15.87
C LEU A 43 -9.22 -11.45 -17.32
N ALA A 44 -10.50 -11.45 -17.72
CA ALA A 44 -10.97 -11.71 -19.08
C ALA A 44 -11.09 -10.43 -19.90
#